data_AF-A0A7Y5NDW4-F1
#
_entry.id   AF-A0A7Y5NDW4-F1
#
_cell.length_a   1.000
_cell.length_b   1.000
_cell.length_c   1.000
_cell.angle_alpha   90.00
_cell.angle_beta   90.00
_cell.angle_gamma   90.00
#
_symmetry.space_group_name_H-M   'P 1'
#
loop_
_entity.id
_entity.type
_entity.pdbx_description
1 polymer ?
#
loop_
_entity_poly.entity_id
_entity_poly.type
_entity_poly.pdbx_seq_one_letter_code
_entity_poly.pdbx_strand_id
1 'polypeptide(L)'
;MLLHFLRTGKTKLLDFGEVMARHQYDIDHYWGERTDDRNEHLWANGLARYEKGYHGILTRSPHAEQQPKATHTWLAGLLLHYLMSGDRQALEAATETVQGYEARFARFGLPQTYELRFQGWSLLNCLLYYNVTGERRYLDLALRLGKEDLLAMERARGSRGYWGEPDAPEQQSMVMFSYIIEPLIMLHHFSRDAEILQLLERMAKWLQTQCLLGGTMVGNTYWPLETPYDWKKGVGGPGEVIRDLFYANLYGYLYLQKRRVSDLTLARKLFRDSMFWYQCGQNARVDPASRSAISMLPRQFPGTHTKIHGWTGRAHQVYLRAEWQTQTTAINATDSSTEVHDFHLAQSYPNPFNLRYTTKPLAIPFGLARTAHVNISIYNVLGQCVAVLVDSVHAPGYYQAKWDGRENSGKIAASGTYWVRMRANEGSALRKLQVVR
;
A
#
# COMPACT_ATOMS: atom_id res chain seq x y z
N MET A 1 -7.32 10.79 0.46
CA MET A 1 -7.30 12.11 -0.21
C MET A 1 -5.94 12.42 -0.80
N LEU A 2 -4.88 12.43 0.01
CA LEU A 2 -3.49 12.65 -0.44
C LEU A 2 -3.05 11.77 -1.62
N LEU A 3 -3.32 10.46 -1.59
CA LEU A 3 -3.04 9.56 -2.74
C LEU A 3 -3.76 9.98 -4.03
N HIS A 4 -4.97 10.52 -3.93
CA HIS A 4 -5.73 10.96 -5.09
C HIS A 4 -5.22 12.32 -5.59
N PHE A 5 -4.77 13.20 -4.70
CA PHE A 5 -4.01 14.38 -5.08
C PHE A 5 -2.76 13.99 -5.89
N LEU A 6 -1.94 13.05 -5.39
CA LEU A 6 -0.74 12.60 -6.11
C LEU A 6 -1.04 12.05 -7.52
N ARG A 7 -2.22 11.46 -7.71
CA ARG A 7 -2.66 10.92 -9.02
C ARG A 7 -3.24 11.98 -9.96
N THR A 8 -3.85 13.03 -9.44
CA THR A 8 -4.68 13.95 -10.26
C THR A 8 -4.23 15.40 -10.24
N GLY A 9 -3.35 15.79 -9.32
CA GLY A 9 -2.94 17.18 -9.11
C GLY A 9 -4.05 18.09 -8.56
N LYS A 10 -5.24 17.56 -8.22
CA LYS A 10 -6.37 18.37 -7.73
C LYS A 10 -6.09 18.92 -6.32
N THR A 11 -5.73 20.19 -6.23
CA THR A 11 -5.30 20.86 -4.99
C THR A 11 -6.32 20.80 -3.85
N LYS A 12 -7.63 20.87 -4.13
CA LYS A 12 -8.66 20.70 -3.09
C LYS A 12 -8.51 19.40 -2.29
N LEU A 13 -8.02 18.31 -2.92
CA LEU A 13 -7.77 17.04 -2.23
C LEU A 13 -6.53 17.08 -1.33
N LEU A 14 -5.57 17.95 -1.64
CA LEU A 14 -4.44 18.25 -0.76
C LEU A 14 -4.96 19.01 0.46
N ASP A 15 -5.70 20.10 0.26
CA ASP A 15 -6.24 20.93 1.34
C ASP A 15 -7.05 20.10 2.35
N PHE A 16 -7.97 19.25 1.85
CA PHE A 16 -8.72 18.33 2.71
C PHE A 16 -7.84 17.28 3.39
N GLY A 17 -6.81 16.78 2.70
CA GLY A 17 -5.87 15.82 3.25
C GLY A 17 -5.07 16.39 4.42
N GLU A 18 -4.60 17.63 4.28
CA GLU A 18 -3.86 18.34 5.32
C GLU A 18 -4.75 18.60 6.54
N VAL A 19 -5.96 19.15 6.36
CA VAL A 19 -6.90 19.39 7.47
C VAL A 19 -7.19 18.11 8.25
N MET A 20 -7.40 16.99 7.55
CA MET A 20 -7.67 15.71 8.20
C MET A 20 -6.44 15.14 8.91
N ALA A 21 -5.24 15.35 8.38
CA ALA A 21 -4.01 14.95 9.06
C ALA A 21 -3.80 15.76 10.36
N ARG A 22 -4.03 17.08 10.30
CA ARG A 22 -3.97 17.96 11.49
C ARG A 22 -4.96 17.56 12.56
N HIS A 23 -6.21 17.38 12.16
CA HIS A 23 -7.24 16.90 13.07
C HIS A 23 -6.86 15.57 13.72
N GLN A 24 -6.28 14.64 12.96
CA GLN A 24 -5.86 13.35 13.51
C GLN A 24 -4.75 13.52 14.55
N TYR A 25 -3.65 14.22 14.25
CA TYR A 25 -2.56 14.34 15.22
C TYR A 25 -2.93 15.23 16.42
N ASP A 26 -3.82 16.22 16.28
CA ASP A 26 -4.32 17.02 17.41
C ASP A 26 -5.11 16.15 18.39
N ILE A 27 -5.93 15.24 17.86
CA ILE A 27 -6.65 14.25 18.67
C ILE A 27 -5.67 13.26 19.29
N ASP A 28 -4.75 12.70 18.50
CA ASP A 28 -3.79 11.70 18.98
C ASP A 28 -2.91 12.29 20.10
N HIS A 29 -2.35 13.50 19.96
CA HIS A 29 -1.58 14.17 21.03
C HIS A 29 -2.42 14.44 22.29
N TYR A 30 -3.68 14.86 22.14
CA TYR A 30 -4.58 15.05 23.29
C TYR A 30 -4.79 13.77 24.11
N TRP A 31 -4.82 12.60 23.45
CA TRP A 31 -4.82 11.31 24.15
C TRP A 31 -3.42 10.88 24.58
N GLY A 32 -2.40 11.27 23.83
CA GLY A 32 -0.96 11.13 24.03
C GLY A 32 -0.49 11.59 25.41
N GLU A 33 -0.95 12.76 25.85
CA GLU A 33 -0.44 13.43 27.06
C GLU A 33 -1.07 12.97 28.39
N ARG A 34 -1.95 11.96 28.38
CA ARG A 34 -2.70 11.58 29.59
C ARG A 34 -1.88 10.78 30.59
N THR A 35 -1.97 11.16 31.85
CA THR A 35 -1.43 10.39 32.97
C THR A 35 -2.55 9.74 33.78
N ASP A 36 -2.24 8.66 34.50
CA ASP A 36 -3.13 8.14 35.54
C ASP A 36 -3.10 9.00 36.82
N ASP A 37 -3.87 8.58 37.84
CA ASP A 37 -3.95 9.26 39.14
C ASP A 37 -2.60 9.31 39.90
N ARG A 38 -1.58 8.57 39.44
CA ARG A 38 -0.21 8.57 39.97
C ARG A 38 0.73 9.43 39.14
N ASN A 39 0.20 10.19 38.18
CA ASN A 39 0.95 10.99 37.22
C ASN A 39 1.88 10.14 36.33
N GLU A 40 1.59 8.85 36.16
CA GLU A 40 2.33 7.96 35.26
C GLU A 40 1.70 8.00 33.87
N HIS A 41 2.55 8.07 32.84
CA HIS A 41 2.09 8.02 31.46
C HIS A 41 1.44 6.67 31.17
N LEU A 42 0.21 6.67 30.64
CA LEU A 42 -0.44 5.41 30.31
C LEU A 42 0.31 4.74 29.14
N TRP A 43 0.57 3.43 29.26
CA TRP A 43 1.20 2.61 28.22
C TRP A 43 0.47 2.62 26.87
N ALA A 44 -0.73 3.19 26.84
CA ALA A 44 -1.74 3.01 25.83
C ALA A 44 -2.08 4.31 25.08
N ASN A 45 -1.44 5.43 25.45
CA ASN A 45 -1.77 6.77 24.99
C ASN A 45 -1.69 6.98 23.47
N GLY A 46 -0.69 6.40 22.80
CA GLY A 46 -0.57 6.49 21.34
C GLY A 46 -1.55 5.60 20.55
N LEU A 47 -2.40 4.82 21.23
CA LEU A 47 -3.34 3.91 20.58
C LEU A 47 -4.75 4.51 20.54
N ALA A 48 -5.42 4.35 19.40
CA ALA A 48 -6.75 4.91 19.19
C ALA A 48 -7.78 4.32 20.18
N ARG A 49 -8.60 5.17 20.80
CA ARG A 49 -9.77 4.74 21.57
C ARG A 49 -10.95 4.57 20.62
N TYR A 50 -11.55 3.37 20.61
CA TYR A 50 -12.65 3.06 19.70
C TYR A 50 -14.00 3.37 20.33
N GLU A 51 -14.64 4.45 19.88
CA GLU A 51 -16.01 4.77 20.24
C GLU A 51 -16.98 4.00 19.32
N LYS A 52 -17.62 2.95 19.82
CA LYS A 52 -18.79 2.34 19.15
C LYS A 52 -20.05 2.90 19.79
N GLY A 53 -20.83 3.64 19.01
CA GLY A 53 -22.23 3.94 19.34
C GLY A 53 -22.51 5.14 20.24
N TYR A 54 -21.51 5.94 20.58
CA TYR A 54 -21.73 7.25 21.21
C TYR A 54 -20.91 8.28 20.44
N HIS A 55 -21.57 9.31 19.94
CA HIS A 55 -20.93 10.49 19.40
C HIS A 55 -21.27 11.62 20.37
N GLY A 56 -20.33 11.97 21.24
CA GLY A 56 -20.47 13.09 22.16
C GLY A 56 -21.09 12.72 23.52
N ILE A 57 -20.23 12.42 24.50
CA ILE A 57 -20.57 12.62 25.91
C ILE A 57 -19.53 13.56 26.52
N LEU A 58 -20.01 14.76 26.84
CA LEU A 58 -19.31 15.83 27.56
C LEU A 58 -19.46 15.69 29.09
N THR A 59 -19.58 14.49 29.66
CA THR A 59 -19.70 14.34 31.14
C THR A 59 -19.07 13.08 31.75
N ARG A 60 -18.11 13.41 32.64
CA ARG A 60 -17.50 12.79 33.84
C ARG A 60 -18.09 11.51 34.48
N SER A 61 -17.23 10.47 34.58
CA SER A 61 -17.07 9.47 35.69
C SER A 61 -17.40 7.98 35.39
N PRO A 62 -16.71 6.96 35.98
CA PRO A 62 -15.26 6.86 36.25
C PRO A 62 -14.59 5.51 35.80
N HIS A 63 -15.28 4.54 35.18
CA HIS A 63 -14.66 3.21 34.89
C HIS A 63 -15.00 2.53 33.55
N ALA A 64 -15.78 3.16 32.66
CA ALA A 64 -16.09 2.62 31.32
C ALA A 64 -15.16 3.16 30.22
N GLU A 65 -13.95 3.57 30.61
CA GLU A 65 -12.91 4.04 29.72
C GLU A 65 -12.54 2.93 28.73
N GLN A 66 -12.93 3.11 27.47
CA GLN A 66 -12.59 2.22 26.38
C GLN A 66 -11.07 2.11 26.32
N GLN A 67 -10.52 1.00 26.81
CA GLN A 67 -9.09 0.71 26.65
C GLN A 67 -8.75 0.88 25.16
N PRO A 68 -7.65 1.56 24.85
CA PRO A 68 -7.35 1.85 23.48
C PRO A 68 -7.09 0.57 22.68
N LYS A 69 -7.51 0.62 21.43
CA LYS A 69 -7.65 -0.52 20.53
C LYS A 69 -6.58 -0.43 19.46
N ALA A 70 -5.53 -1.23 19.64
CA ALA A 70 -4.52 -1.53 18.64
C ALA A 70 -5.11 -1.84 17.24
N THR A 71 -6.28 -2.46 17.19
CA THR A 71 -7.04 -2.85 15.99
C THR A 71 -7.67 -1.68 15.23
N HIS A 72 -7.55 -0.43 15.72
CA HIS A 72 -8.24 0.74 15.16
C HIS A 72 -7.31 1.93 14.86
N THR A 73 -6.00 1.79 15.01
CA THR A 73 -5.03 2.86 14.74
C THR A 73 -4.53 2.82 13.28
N TRP A 74 -4.37 3.98 12.64
CA TRP A 74 -3.97 4.10 11.23
C TRP A 74 -2.89 5.16 11.03
N LEU A 75 -1.71 4.73 10.58
CA LEU A 75 -0.58 5.64 10.39
C LEU A 75 -0.35 6.10 8.95
N ALA A 76 -0.89 5.39 7.95
CA ALA A 76 -0.56 5.67 6.55
C ALA A 76 -0.91 7.10 6.11
N GLY A 77 -1.99 7.68 6.66
CA GLY A 77 -2.39 9.06 6.39
C GLY A 77 -1.39 10.07 6.93
N LEU A 78 -1.08 9.99 8.23
CA LEU A 78 -0.10 10.84 8.92
C LEU A 78 1.29 10.75 8.28
N LEU A 79 1.76 9.53 8.01
CA LEU A 79 3.06 9.29 7.39
C LEU A 79 3.13 9.84 5.96
N LEU A 80 2.05 9.69 5.18
CA LEU A 80 1.99 10.26 3.84
C LEU A 80 1.95 11.79 3.87
N HIS A 81 1.23 12.38 4.83
CA HIS A 81 1.24 13.83 5.05
C HIS A 81 2.65 14.31 5.37
N TYR A 82 3.32 13.71 6.36
CA TYR A 82 4.71 14.02 6.71
C TYR A 82 5.65 13.95 5.50
N LEU A 83 5.57 12.88 4.70
CA LEU A 83 6.40 12.73 3.49
C LEU A 83 6.15 13.82 2.44
N MET A 84 4.93 14.38 2.39
CA MET A 84 4.56 15.40 1.42
C MET A 84 4.84 16.82 1.88
N SER A 85 4.65 17.10 3.18
CA SER A 85 4.68 18.45 3.75
C SER A 85 5.92 18.74 4.61
N GLY A 86 6.59 17.71 5.12
CA GLY A 86 7.64 17.84 6.13
C GLY A 86 7.12 18.13 7.55
N ASP A 87 5.81 18.02 7.78
CA ASP A 87 5.15 18.30 9.05
C ASP A 87 5.55 17.30 10.14
N ARG A 88 6.43 17.74 11.06
CA ARG A 88 6.98 16.91 12.12
C ARG A 88 5.96 16.46 13.15
N GLN A 89 4.88 17.23 13.36
CA GLN A 89 3.84 16.85 14.33
C GLN A 89 3.12 15.58 13.88
N ALA A 90 2.95 15.39 12.57
CA ALA A 90 2.37 14.16 12.04
C ALA A 90 3.29 12.95 12.20
N LEU A 91 4.62 13.15 12.17
CA LEU A 91 5.59 12.10 12.47
C LEU A 91 5.62 11.79 13.98
N GLU A 92 5.56 12.81 14.83
CA GLU A 92 5.50 12.68 16.29
C GLU A 92 4.28 11.85 16.72
N ALA A 93 3.08 12.18 16.24
CA ALA A 93 1.88 11.37 16.50
C ALA A 93 2.01 9.92 15.98
N ALA A 94 2.60 9.72 14.80
CA ALA A 94 2.86 8.37 14.30
C ALA A 94 3.88 7.60 15.16
N THR A 95 4.84 8.30 15.76
CA THR A 95 5.84 7.76 16.69
C THR A 95 5.19 7.28 17.98
N GLU A 96 4.30 8.09 18.56
CA GLU A 96 3.58 7.74 19.78
C GLU A 96 2.75 6.46 19.59
N THR A 97 2.12 6.29 18.43
CA THR A 97 1.38 5.05 18.12
C THR A 97 2.27 3.81 18.17
N VAL A 98 3.44 3.84 17.50
CA VAL A 98 4.32 2.67 17.47
C VAL A 98 4.97 2.39 18.83
N GLN A 99 5.23 3.44 19.62
CA GLN A 99 5.61 3.31 21.03
C GLN A 99 4.49 2.70 21.87
N GLY A 100 3.23 3.02 21.59
CA GLY A 100 2.06 2.40 22.22
C GLY A 100 1.98 0.90 21.96
N TYR A 101 2.33 0.44 20.75
CA TYR A 101 2.46 -1.00 20.47
C TYR A 101 3.60 -1.64 21.25
N GLU A 102 4.80 -1.02 21.28
CA GLU A 102 5.94 -1.50 22.06
C GLU A 102 5.58 -1.65 23.54
N ALA A 103 5.04 -0.60 24.16
CA ALA A 103 4.65 -0.58 25.56
C ALA A 103 3.56 -1.62 25.87
N ARG A 104 2.57 -1.76 24.97
CA ARG A 104 1.56 -2.80 25.09
C ARG A 104 2.18 -4.19 25.13
N PHE A 105 3.03 -4.52 24.16
CA PHE A 105 3.57 -5.87 24.03
C PHE A 105 4.61 -6.17 25.10
N ALA A 106 5.31 -5.17 25.61
CA ALA A 106 6.16 -5.31 26.80
C ALA A 106 5.33 -5.68 28.04
N ARG A 107 4.12 -5.13 28.18
CA ARG A 107 3.26 -5.37 29.35
C ARG A 107 2.42 -6.64 29.27
N PHE A 108 1.89 -6.98 28.10
CA PHE A 108 0.90 -8.08 27.94
C PHE A 108 1.36 -9.21 27.02
N GLY A 109 2.56 -9.11 26.42
CA GLY A 109 2.98 -10.02 25.37
C GLY A 109 2.33 -9.72 24.02
N LEU A 110 2.64 -10.57 23.03
CA LEU A 110 2.05 -10.49 21.69
C LEU A 110 0.53 -10.80 21.74
N PRO A 111 -0.27 -10.32 20.76
CA PRO A 111 -1.72 -10.44 20.78
C PRO A 111 -2.29 -11.85 21.00
N GLN A 112 -1.70 -12.87 20.36
CA GLN A 112 -2.11 -14.29 20.45
C GLN A 112 -3.63 -14.52 20.34
N THR A 113 -4.27 -13.80 19.42
CA THR A 113 -5.74 -13.81 19.24
C THR A 113 -6.13 -14.24 17.82
N TYR A 114 -7.26 -14.91 17.66
CA TYR A 114 -7.77 -15.24 16.32
C TYR A 114 -8.53 -14.07 15.67
N GLU A 115 -8.61 -12.91 16.34
CA GLU A 115 -9.05 -11.65 15.72
C GLU A 115 -7.89 -11.07 14.88
N LEU A 116 -7.65 -11.63 13.69
CA LEU A 116 -6.46 -11.38 12.86
C LEU A 116 -6.19 -9.91 12.52
N ARG A 117 -7.22 -9.06 12.58
CA ARG A 117 -7.07 -7.61 12.41
C ARG A 117 -6.13 -7.01 13.45
N PHE A 118 -6.12 -7.53 14.68
CA PHE A 118 -5.21 -7.03 15.72
C PHE A 118 -3.77 -7.14 15.26
N GLN A 119 -3.34 -8.34 14.90
CA GLN A 119 -1.98 -8.58 14.42
C GLN A 119 -1.74 -7.83 13.11
N GLY A 120 -2.67 -7.93 12.15
CA GLY A 120 -2.52 -7.33 10.84
C GLY A 120 -2.27 -5.82 10.89
N TRP A 121 -3.05 -5.08 11.68
CA TRP A 121 -2.92 -3.62 11.73
C TRP A 121 -1.73 -3.16 12.56
N SER A 122 -1.43 -3.85 13.67
CA SER A 122 -0.22 -3.59 14.45
C SER A 122 1.04 -3.82 13.60
N LEU A 123 1.05 -4.92 12.85
CA LEU A 123 2.10 -5.25 11.89
C LEU A 123 2.22 -4.18 10.79
N LEU A 124 1.09 -3.77 10.21
CA LEU A 124 1.06 -2.74 9.16
C LEU A 124 1.67 -1.42 9.64
N ASN A 125 1.25 -0.95 10.81
CA ASN A 125 1.67 0.34 11.36
C ASN A 125 3.17 0.33 11.68
N CYS A 126 3.70 -0.75 12.27
CA CYS A 126 5.14 -0.90 12.51
C CYS A 126 5.94 -0.86 11.19
N LEU A 127 5.48 -1.57 10.16
CA LEU A 127 6.17 -1.63 8.87
C LEU A 127 6.07 -0.31 8.09
N LEU A 128 4.94 0.39 8.16
CA LEU A 128 4.78 1.71 7.57
C LEU A 128 5.70 2.73 8.23
N TYR A 129 5.76 2.73 9.56
CA TYR A 129 6.66 3.61 10.31
C TYR A 129 8.12 3.31 9.98
N TYR A 130 8.53 2.04 10.03
CA TYR A 130 9.88 1.61 9.62
C TYR A 130 10.23 2.06 8.18
N ASN A 131 9.29 1.96 7.25
CA ASN A 131 9.50 2.38 5.86
C ASN A 131 9.76 3.89 5.71
N VAL A 132 9.27 4.70 6.65
CA VAL A 132 9.50 6.15 6.64
C VAL A 132 10.74 6.55 7.44
N THR A 133 10.98 5.94 8.61
CA THR A 133 12.02 6.38 9.54
C THR A 133 13.31 5.57 9.45
N GLY A 134 13.23 4.31 9.00
CA GLY A 134 14.33 3.36 9.02
C GLY A 134 14.67 2.81 10.41
N GLU A 135 13.86 3.09 11.43
CA GLU A 135 14.08 2.61 12.80
C GLU A 135 13.90 1.09 12.89
N ARG A 136 15.03 0.37 12.87
CA ARG A 136 15.08 -1.09 12.75
C ARG A 136 14.26 -1.83 13.81
N ARG A 137 14.18 -1.31 15.04
CA ARG A 137 13.39 -1.89 16.14
C ARG A 137 11.93 -2.18 15.77
N TYR A 138 11.32 -1.36 14.91
CA TYR A 138 9.93 -1.57 14.49
C TYR A 138 9.80 -2.63 13.39
N LEU A 139 10.83 -2.86 12.58
CA LEU A 139 10.90 -4.04 11.73
C LEU A 139 11.11 -5.31 12.55
N ASP A 140 11.91 -5.25 13.61
CA ASP A 140 12.12 -6.41 14.50
C ASP A 140 10.84 -6.74 15.29
N LEU A 141 10.10 -5.73 15.75
CA LEU A 141 8.78 -5.92 16.34
C LEU A 141 7.76 -6.51 15.35
N ALA A 142 7.77 -6.03 14.11
CA ALA A 142 6.97 -6.57 13.02
C ALA A 142 7.33 -8.04 12.72
N LEU A 143 8.61 -8.40 12.75
CA LEU A 143 9.07 -9.79 12.60
C LEU A 143 8.54 -10.69 13.72
N ARG A 144 8.55 -10.23 14.97
CA ARG A 144 7.97 -10.97 16.09
C ARG A 144 6.47 -11.18 15.89
N LEU A 145 5.70 -10.14 15.55
CA LEU A 145 4.27 -10.26 15.22
C LEU A 145 4.01 -11.22 14.06
N GLY A 146 4.82 -11.18 13.01
CA GLY A 146 4.66 -12.07 11.85
C GLY A 146 5.02 -13.52 12.15
N LYS A 147 6.10 -13.76 12.90
CA LYS A 147 6.68 -15.11 13.09
C LYS A 147 6.20 -15.79 14.37
N GLU A 148 6.27 -15.09 15.49
CA GLU A 148 5.98 -15.62 16.83
C GLU A 148 4.48 -15.60 17.14
N ASP A 149 3.68 -14.85 16.38
CA ASP A 149 2.22 -14.78 16.51
C ASP A 149 1.53 -15.36 15.26
N LEU A 150 1.45 -14.62 14.16
CA LEU A 150 0.69 -15.05 12.97
C LEU A 150 1.12 -16.41 12.41
N LEU A 151 2.40 -16.58 12.07
CA LEU A 151 2.91 -17.84 11.53
C LEU A 151 2.84 -18.98 12.56
N ALA A 152 3.16 -18.71 13.82
CA ALA A 152 3.09 -19.72 14.89
C ALA A 152 1.65 -20.22 15.08
N MET A 153 0.66 -19.33 15.08
CA MET A 153 -0.75 -19.69 15.17
C MET A 153 -1.24 -20.48 13.95
N GLU A 154 -0.83 -20.11 12.74
CA GLU A 154 -1.16 -20.87 11.52
C GLU A 154 -0.54 -22.27 11.52
N ARG A 155 0.69 -22.40 12.05
CA ARG A 155 1.36 -23.69 12.27
C ARG A 155 0.63 -24.55 13.29
N ALA A 156 0.20 -23.96 14.41
CA ALA A 156 -0.61 -24.65 15.43
C ALA A 156 -1.94 -25.17 14.85
N ARG A 157 -2.42 -24.55 13.76
CA ARG A 157 -3.59 -24.99 12.99
C ARG A 157 -3.25 -25.91 11.81
N GLY A 158 -2.07 -26.52 11.82
CA GLY A 158 -1.67 -27.55 10.86
C GLY A 158 -1.11 -27.01 9.55
N SER A 159 -0.65 -25.76 9.50
CA SER A 159 -0.04 -25.15 8.31
C SER A 159 -0.95 -25.22 7.06
N ARG A 160 -2.23 -24.86 7.23
CA ARG A 160 -3.26 -25.00 6.19
C ARG A 160 -3.47 -23.75 5.33
N GLY A 161 -2.84 -22.63 5.68
CA GLY A 161 -3.02 -21.34 5.01
C GLY A 161 -4.15 -20.47 5.57
N TYR A 162 -4.75 -20.82 6.70
CA TYR A 162 -5.76 -20.04 7.44
C TYR A 162 -5.68 -20.33 8.95
N TRP A 163 -6.33 -19.49 9.76
CA TRP A 163 -6.23 -19.52 11.23
C TRP A 163 -7.46 -20.12 11.91
N GLY A 164 -8.63 -19.96 11.29
CA GLY A 164 -9.91 -20.35 11.85
C GLY A 164 -10.39 -19.41 12.97
N GLU A 165 -11.66 -19.51 13.32
CA GLU A 165 -12.22 -18.81 14.49
C GLU A 165 -11.87 -19.54 15.80
N PRO A 166 -11.85 -18.86 16.97
CA PRO A 166 -11.50 -19.46 18.25
C PRO A 166 -12.30 -20.74 18.57
N ASP A 167 -13.62 -20.64 18.48
CA ASP A 167 -14.57 -21.71 18.84
C ASP A 167 -15.01 -22.55 17.64
N ALA A 168 -14.54 -22.21 16.43
CA ALA A 168 -14.86 -22.91 15.20
C ALA A 168 -13.63 -22.96 14.27
N PRO A 169 -12.66 -23.86 14.52
CA PRO A 169 -11.39 -23.93 13.78
C PRO A 169 -11.51 -24.24 12.28
N GLU A 170 -12.69 -24.65 11.84
CA GLU A 170 -13.04 -24.95 10.46
C GLU A 170 -13.93 -23.86 9.82
N GLN A 171 -14.02 -22.69 10.47
CA GLN A 171 -14.65 -21.48 9.95
C GLN A 171 -13.63 -20.35 9.93
N GLN A 172 -13.67 -19.47 8.92
CA GLN A 172 -12.75 -18.34 8.81
C GLN A 172 -13.50 -17.11 8.30
N SER A 173 -13.46 -16.01 9.07
CA SER A 173 -13.87 -14.72 8.55
C SER A 173 -12.91 -14.27 7.42
N MET A 174 -13.45 -14.08 6.22
CA MET A 174 -12.66 -13.72 5.03
C MET A 174 -12.18 -12.27 5.07
N VAL A 175 -12.91 -11.41 5.77
CA VAL A 175 -12.53 -10.02 6.04
C VAL A 175 -11.35 -9.97 7.02
N MET A 176 -11.37 -10.76 8.09
CA MET A 176 -10.23 -10.81 9.03
C MET A 176 -8.97 -11.37 8.35
N PHE A 177 -9.15 -12.40 7.52
CA PHE A 177 -8.09 -12.94 6.68
C PHE A 177 -7.51 -11.90 5.72
N SER A 178 -8.32 -11.01 5.14
CA SER A 178 -7.83 -10.01 4.19
C SER A 178 -6.91 -8.96 4.85
N TYR A 179 -7.14 -8.61 6.12
CA TYR A 179 -6.36 -7.59 6.84
C TYR A 179 -4.90 -7.96 7.09
N ILE A 180 -4.53 -9.24 7.02
CA ILE A 180 -3.14 -9.69 7.23
C ILE A 180 -2.35 -9.84 5.93
N ILE A 181 -3.01 -9.76 4.76
CA ILE A 181 -2.35 -9.97 3.46
C ILE A 181 -1.33 -8.87 3.15
N GLU A 182 -1.74 -7.60 3.11
CA GLU A 182 -0.83 -6.48 2.82
C GLU A 182 0.31 -6.39 3.85
N PRO A 183 0.06 -6.50 5.17
CA PRO A 183 1.12 -6.51 6.18
C PRO A 183 2.12 -7.67 6.01
N LEU A 184 1.67 -8.89 5.72
CA LEU A 184 2.58 -10.03 5.49
C LEU A 184 3.39 -9.87 4.19
N ILE A 185 2.80 -9.31 3.13
CA ILE A 185 3.52 -8.93 1.91
C ILE A 185 4.62 -7.92 2.22
N MET A 186 4.30 -6.86 2.99
CA MET A 186 5.27 -5.84 3.40
C MET A 186 6.36 -6.44 4.29
N LEU A 187 5.99 -7.32 5.22
CA LEU A 187 6.94 -7.99 6.09
C LEU A 187 7.96 -8.78 5.27
N HIS A 188 7.52 -9.65 4.36
CA HIS A 188 8.43 -10.38 3.47
C HIS A 188 9.25 -9.42 2.57
N HIS A 189 8.65 -8.33 2.09
CA HIS A 189 9.36 -7.36 1.27
C HIS A 189 10.57 -6.75 1.98
N PHE A 190 10.42 -6.39 3.25
CA PHE A 190 11.49 -5.78 4.05
C PHE A 190 12.44 -6.80 4.67
N SER A 191 11.94 -7.95 5.12
CA SER A 191 12.76 -8.94 5.82
C SER A 191 13.42 -9.97 4.91
N ARG A 192 12.84 -10.24 3.73
CA ARG A 192 13.19 -11.38 2.86
C ARG A 192 13.09 -12.74 3.55
N ASP A 193 12.28 -12.84 4.61
CA ASP A 193 12.13 -14.06 5.39
C ASP A 193 11.36 -15.15 4.60
N ALA A 194 12.03 -16.28 4.37
CA ALA A 194 11.49 -17.36 3.55
C ALA A 194 10.24 -18.02 4.16
N GLU A 195 10.10 -18.06 5.48
CA GLU A 195 8.95 -18.67 6.14
C GLU A 195 7.68 -17.82 5.95
N ILE A 196 7.84 -16.49 5.92
CA ILE A 196 6.74 -15.57 5.59
C ILE A 196 6.31 -15.74 4.13
N LEU A 197 7.26 -15.92 3.20
CA LEU A 197 6.90 -16.22 1.80
C LEU A 197 6.14 -17.54 1.69
N GLN A 198 6.58 -18.59 2.38
CA GLN A 198 5.89 -19.87 2.42
C GLN A 198 4.48 -19.76 3.01
N LEU A 199 4.28 -18.92 4.03
CA LEU A 199 2.96 -18.63 4.58
C LEU A 199 2.04 -17.98 3.52
N LEU A 200 2.53 -16.96 2.80
CA LEU A 200 1.79 -16.33 1.71
C LEU A 200 1.42 -17.34 0.61
N GLU A 201 2.32 -18.27 0.27
CA GLU A 201 2.03 -19.34 -0.70
C GLU A 201 0.93 -20.30 -0.20
N ARG A 202 0.94 -20.68 1.08
CA ARG A 202 -0.13 -21.50 1.67
C ARG A 202 -1.46 -20.77 1.70
N MET A 203 -1.47 -19.51 2.12
CA MET A 203 -2.65 -18.64 2.10
C MET A 203 -3.25 -18.55 0.70
N ALA A 204 -2.42 -18.31 -0.32
CA ALA A 204 -2.87 -18.21 -1.70
C ALA A 204 -3.44 -19.52 -2.24
N LYS A 205 -2.81 -20.65 -1.92
CA LYS A 205 -3.30 -21.98 -2.31
C LYS A 205 -4.64 -22.30 -1.66
N TRP A 206 -4.78 -22.02 -0.37
CA TRP A 206 -6.02 -22.24 0.36
C TRP A 206 -7.16 -21.37 -0.19
N LEU A 207 -6.92 -20.06 -0.32
CA LEU A 207 -7.88 -19.12 -0.88
C LEU A 207 -8.38 -19.57 -2.26
N GLN A 208 -7.45 -19.94 -3.15
CA GLN A 208 -7.78 -20.39 -4.50
C GLN A 208 -8.59 -21.69 -4.54
N THR A 209 -8.30 -22.64 -3.64
CA THR A 209 -8.88 -23.99 -3.72
C THR A 209 -10.14 -24.15 -2.88
N GLN A 210 -10.33 -23.32 -1.85
CA GLN A 210 -11.40 -23.49 -0.87
C GLN A 210 -12.41 -22.34 -0.84
N CYS A 211 -12.03 -21.14 -1.30
CA CYS A 211 -12.81 -19.92 -1.03
C CYS A 211 -13.22 -19.14 -2.27
N LEU A 212 -12.50 -19.29 -3.39
CA LEU A 212 -12.83 -18.61 -4.64
C LEU A 212 -13.77 -19.45 -5.50
N LEU A 213 -14.90 -18.87 -5.88
CA LEU A 213 -15.90 -19.45 -6.77
C LEU A 213 -16.08 -18.57 -8.01
N GLY A 214 -16.58 -19.14 -9.10
CA GLY A 214 -16.83 -18.41 -10.34
C GLY A 214 -15.58 -18.05 -11.12
N GLY A 215 -15.57 -16.87 -11.73
CA GLY A 215 -14.48 -16.40 -12.57
C GLY A 215 -14.50 -16.95 -14.01
N THR A 216 -15.65 -17.44 -14.48
CA THR A 216 -15.83 -18.16 -15.74
C THR A 216 -16.98 -17.60 -16.60
N MET A 217 -16.89 -17.80 -17.91
CA MET A 217 -18.01 -17.53 -18.83
C MET A 217 -19.05 -18.65 -18.73
N VAL A 218 -20.33 -18.26 -18.75
CA VAL A 218 -21.49 -19.15 -18.79
C VAL A 218 -22.39 -18.67 -19.93
N GLY A 219 -22.27 -19.32 -21.09
CA GLY A 219 -22.88 -18.83 -22.34
C GLY A 219 -22.34 -17.44 -22.68
N ASN A 220 -23.25 -16.48 -22.87
CA ASN A 220 -22.91 -15.08 -23.16
C ASN A 220 -22.75 -14.20 -21.91
N THR A 221 -22.87 -14.78 -20.71
CA THR A 221 -22.75 -14.06 -19.45
C THR A 221 -21.48 -14.46 -18.71
N TYR A 222 -20.96 -13.58 -17.87
CA TYR A 222 -19.84 -13.86 -16.99
C TYR A 222 -20.36 -14.16 -15.58
N TRP A 223 -19.77 -15.17 -14.92
CA TRP A 223 -19.89 -15.37 -13.49
C TRP A 223 -18.65 -14.77 -12.83
N PRO A 224 -18.76 -13.62 -12.13
CA PRO A 224 -17.64 -13.02 -11.42
C PRO A 224 -17.04 -13.92 -10.35
N LEU A 225 -15.79 -13.65 -9.98
CA LEU A 225 -15.16 -14.27 -8.82
C LEU A 225 -15.89 -13.84 -7.54
N GLU A 226 -16.26 -14.82 -6.75
CA GLU A 226 -16.98 -14.68 -5.49
C GLU A 226 -16.22 -15.32 -4.34
N THR A 227 -16.46 -14.82 -3.13
CA THR A 227 -15.97 -15.41 -1.89
C THR A 227 -17.03 -15.32 -0.79
N PRO A 228 -17.18 -16.32 0.08
CA PRO A 228 -18.10 -16.22 1.21
C PRO A 228 -17.63 -15.15 2.20
N TYR A 229 -18.56 -14.52 2.91
CA TYR A 229 -18.20 -13.60 3.99
C TYR A 229 -17.50 -14.33 5.16
N ASP A 230 -18.08 -15.46 5.55
CA ASP A 230 -17.50 -16.43 6.47
C ASP A 230 -17.38 -17.78 5.76
N TRP A 231 -16.15 -18.24 5.54
CA TRP A 231 -15.91 -19.56 4.98
C TRP A 231 -16.14 -20.63 6.05
N LYS A 232 -16.77 -21.75 5.68
CA LYS A 232 -16.92 -22.94 6.55
C LYS A 232 -16.60 -24.20 5.77
N LYS A 233 -15.71 -25.04 6.31
CA LYS A 233 -15.30 -26.29 5.66
C LYS A 233 -16.49 -27.20 5.38
N GLY A 234 -16.58 -27.70 4.15
CA GLY A 234 -17.63 -28.62 3.73
C GLY A 234 -19.01 -27.99 3.50
N VAL A 235 -19.19 -26.71 3.86
CA VAL A 235 -20.40 -25.96 3.54
C VAL A 235 -20.14 -25.18 2.26
N GLY A 236 -20.45 -25.80 1.12
CA GLY A 236 -20.50 -25.08 -0.16
C GLY A 236 -21.65 -24.09 -0.13
N GLY A 237 -21.40 -22.84 -0.52
CA GLY A 237 -22.43 -21.80 -0.61
C GLY A 237 -21.96 -20.65 -1.49
N PRO A 238 -22.87 -19.98 -2.22
CA PRO A 238 -22.50 -18.85 -3.05
C PRO A 238 -21.89 -17.74 -2.20
N GLY A 239 -20.81 -17.15 -2.70
CA GLY A 239 -20.20 -15.98 -2.11
C GLY A 239 -20.84 -14.69 -2.61
N GLU A 240 -20.40 -13.56 -2.08
CA GLU A 240 -20.60 -12.28 -2.75
C GLU A 240 -19.41 -11.99 -3.65
N VAL A 241 -19.58 -11.13 -4.65
CA VAL A 241 -18.41 -10.60 -5.37
C VAL A 241 -17.45 -10.01 -4.38
N ILE A 242 -16.17 -10.33 -4.60
CA ILE A 242 -15.08 -10.03 -3.70
C ILE A 242 -15.06 -8.52 -3.41
N ARG A 243 -15.57 -8.16 -2.23
CA ARG A 243 -15.46 -6.80 -1.67
C ARG A 243 -14.14 -6.58 -0.95
N ASP A 244 -13.35 -7.65 -0.79
CA ASP A 244 -12.06 -7.66 -0.08
C ASP A 244 -10.89 -7.29 -0.98
N LEU A 245 -10.11 -6.32 -0.51
CA LEU A 245 -9.35 -5.43 -1.37
C LEU A 245 -7.88 -5.84 -1.54
N PHE A 246 -7.51 -7.03 -1.08
CA PHE A 246 -6.11 -7.46 -1.02
C PHE A 246 -5.79 -8.76 -1.73
N TYR A 247 -6.77 -9.49 -2.25
CA TYR A 247 -6.50 -10.79 -2.88
C TYR A 247 -5.66 -10.64 -4.14
N ALA A 248 -5.94 -9.63 -4.98
CA ALA A 248 -5.08 -9.38 -6.14
C ALA A 248 -3.63 -9.02 -5.72
N ASN A 249 -3.42 -8.34 -4.59
CA ASN A 249 -2.07 -8.08 -4.08
C ASN A 249 -1.32 -9.36 -3.73
N LEU A 250 -2.00 -10.34 -3.11
CA LEU A 250 -1.39 -11.63 -2.76
C LEU A 250 -0.81 -12.31 -4.01
N TYR A 251 -1.63 -12.51 -5.04
CA TYR A 251 -1.18 -13.19 -6.26
C TYR A 251 -0.24 -12.32 -7.11
N GLY A 252 -0.46 -11.01 -7.18
CA GLY A 252 0.46 -10.07 -7.83
C GLY A 252 1.83 -10.09 -7.18
N TYR A 253 1.90 -10.19 -5.86
CA TYR A 253 3.15 -10.32 -5.12
C TYR A 253 3.84 -11.66 -5.38
N LEU A 254 3.09 -12.77 -5.37
CA LEU A 254 3.64 -14.09 -5.70
C LEU A 254 4.19 -14.14 -7.13
N TYR A 255 3.53 -13.49 -8.10
CA TYR A 255 4.10 -13.30 -9.43
C TYR A 255 5.42 -12.54 -9.39
N LEU A 256 5.51 -11.44 -8.64
CA LEU A 256 6.76 -10.69 -8.50
C LEU A 256 7.90 -11.53 -7.89
N GLN A 257 7.59 -12.50 -7.03
CA GLN A 257 8.58 -13.39 -6.42
C GLN A 257 8.95 -14.60 -7.29
N LYS A 258 7.98 -15.22 -7.97
CA LYS A 258 8.13 -16.54 -8.61
C LYS A 258 7.97 -16.53 -10.13
N ARG A 259 7.48 -15.42 -10.70
CA ARG A 259 7.18 -15.24 -12.13
C ARG A 259 6.20 -16.27 -12.71
N ARG A 260 5.35 -16.88 -11.88
CA ARG A 260 4.27 -17.79 -12.34
C ARG A 260 3.16 -16.98 -13.01
N VAL A 261 2.98 -17.15 -14.32
CA VAL A 261 1.96 -16.44 -15.11
C VAL A 261 0.53 -16.70 -14.61
N SER A 262 0.29 -17.88 -14.03
CA SER A 262 -0.99 -18.23 -13.39
C SER A 262 -1.35 -17.27 -12.25
N ASP A 263 -0.37 -16.85 -11.46
CA ASP A 263 -0.59 -15.94 -10.33
C ASP A 263 -1.02 -14.56 -10.85
N LEU A 264 -0.33 -14.03 -11.87
CA LEU A 264 -0.71 -12.74 -12.47
C LEU A 264 -2.08 -12.81 -13.15
N THR A 265 -2.38 -13.91 -13.84
CA THR A 265 -3.66 -14.11 -14.50
C THR A 265 -4.81 -14.10 -13.50
N LEU A 266 -4.65 -14.79 -12.36
CA LEU A 266 -5.65 -14.77 -11.30
C LEU A 266 -5.72 -13.41 -10.62
N ALA A 267 -4.59 -12.75 -10.36
CA ALA A 267 -4.57 -11.39 -9.80
C ALA A 267 -5.35 -10.40 -10.66
N ARG A 268 -5.22 -10.49 -11.99
CA ARG A 268 -5.95 -9.66 -12.95
C ARG A 268 -7.46 -9.89 -12.89
N LYS A 269 -7.89 -11.16 -12.81
CA LYS A 269 -9.31 -11.50 -12.62
C LYS A 269 -9.83 -10.94 -11.29
N LEU A 270 -9.12 -11.18 -10.19
CA LEU A 270 -9.50 -10.68 -8.86
C LEU A 270 -9.63 -9.16 -8.83
N PHE A 271 -8.66 -8.44 -9.42
CA PHE A 271 -8.71 -6.99 -9.52
C PHE A 271 -9.89 -6.51 -10.38
N ARG A 272 -10.07 -7.08 -11.57
CA ARG A 272 -11.17 -6.71 -12.46
C ARG A 272 -12.52 -6.92 -11.78
N ASP A 273 -12.74 -8.08 -11.17
CA ASP A 273 -14.05 -8.47 -10.66
C ASP A 273 -14.43 -7.64 -9.43
N SER A 274 -13.48 -7.42 -8.51
CA SER A 274 -13.66 -6.55 -7.34
C SER A 274 -13.87 -5.07 -7.69
N MET A 275 -13.35 -4.60 -8.83
CA MET A 275 -13.49 -3.20 -9.25
C MET A 275 -14.69 -2.96 -10.18
N PHE A 276 -15.02 -3.92 -11.04
CA PHE A 276 -16.01 -3.73 -12.11
C PHE A 276 -17.37 -4.32 -11.81
N TRP A 277 -17.49 -5.31 -10.92
CA TRP A 277 -18.79 -5.95 -10.61
C TRP A 277 -19.12 -5.93 -9.13
N TYR A 278 -18.55 -4.97 -8.40
CA TYR A 278 -18.64 -4.88 -6.94
C TYR A 278 -20.08 -4.75 -6.39
N GLN A 279 -21.07 -4.39 -7.21
CA GLN A 279 -22.48 -4.29 -6.84
C GLN A 279 -23.31 -5.53 -7.17
N CYS A 280 -22.74 -6.54 -7.84
CA CYS A 280 -23.55 -7.68 -8.22
C CYS A 280 -23.89 -8.53 -6.99
N GLY A 281 -25.11 -9.08 -7.00
CA GLY A 281 -25.57 -9.99 -5.97
C GLY A 281 -24.82 -11.32 -5.99
N GLN A 282 -25.05 -12.12 -4.95
CA GLN A 282 -24.53 -13.49 -4.85
C GLN A 282 -24.96 -14.32 -6.06
N ASN A 283 -24.04 -15.10 -6.62
CA ASN A 283 -24.24 -15.96 -7.78
C ASN A 283 -24.81 -15.23 -9.01
N ALA A 284 -24.61 -13.92 -9.13
CA ALA A 284 -25.13 -13.17 -10.26
C ALA A 284 -24.38 -13.53 -11.55
N ARG A 285 -25.07 -13.36 -12.68
CA ARG A 285 -24.49 -13.43 -14.02
C ARG A 285 -24.54 -12.04 -14.61
N VAL A 286 -23.41 -11.56 -15.09
CA VAL A 286 -23.26 -10.20 -15.59
C VAL A 286 -22.89 -10.21 -17.07
N ASP A 287 -23.28 -9.16 -17.79
CA ASP A 287 -22.68 -8.87 -19.09
C ASP A 287 -21.17 -8.58 -18.88
N PRO A 288 -20.24 -9.31 -19.55
CA PRO A 288 -18.80 -9.04 -19.45
C PRO A 288 -18.39 -7.60 -19.80
N ALA A 289 -19.21 -6.87 -20.57
CA ALA A 289 -18.99 -5.48 -20.91
C ALA A 289 -19.51 -4.51 -19.83
N SER A 290 -20.41 -4.95 -18.95
CA SER A 290 -20.98 -4.10 -17.90
C SER A 290 -19.94 -3.67 -16.87
N ARG A 291 -20.13 -2.49 -16.29
CA ARG A 291 -19.32 -1.96 -15.19
C ARG A 291 -20.24 -1.37 -14.12
N SER A 292 -20.09 -1.78 -12.88
CA SER A 292 -20.73 -1.17 -11.72
C SER A 292 -20.28 0.28 -11.60
N ALA A 293 -21.22 1.21 -11.56
CA ALA A 293 -20.91 2.61 -11.30
C ALA A 293 -20.37 2.74 -9.87
N ILE A 294 -19.19 3.34 -9.67
CA ILE A 294 -18.71 3.70 -8.33
C ILE A 294 -19.68 4.73 -7.75
N SER A 295 -20.44 4.38 -6.71
CA SER A 295 -21.45 5.26 -6.13
C SER A 295 -21.23 5.47 -4.63
N MET A 296 -21.50 6.70 -4.18
CA MET A 296 -21.40 7.15 -2.78
C MET A 296 -22.70 6.87 -2.00
N LEU A 297 -23.65 6.11 -2.56
CA LEU A 297 -25.00 5.99 -2.02
C LEU A 297 -25.09 5.05 -0.80
N PRO A 298 -25.92 5.40 0.21
CA PRO A 298 -26.04 4.67 1.48
C PRO A 298 -26.36 3.17 1.37
N ARG A 299 -27.14 2.76 0.36
CA ARG A 299 -27.57 1.36 0.18
C ARG A 299 -26.43 0.41 -0.24
N GLN A 300 -25.27 0.92 -0.65
CA GLN A 300 -24.19 0.08 -1.17
C GLN A 300 -23.21 -0.40 -0.08
N PHE A 301 -23.04 0.35 1.02
CA PHE A 301 -22.13 -0.02 2.12
C PHE A 301 -22.63 0.38 3.52
N PRO A 302 -23.83 -0.02 3.97
CA PRO A 302 -24.43 0.48 5.22
C PRO A 302 -23.44 0.48 6.40
N GLY A 303 -23.16 1.65 6.97
CA GLY A 303 -22.30 1.81 8.16
C GLY A 303 -20.78 1.66 7.97
N THR A 304 -20.26 1.47 6.76
CA THR A 304 -18.81 1.27 6.52
C THR A 304 -18.25 2.02 5.30
N HIS A 305 -19.03 2.91 4.68
CA HIS A 305 -18.73 3.58 3.40
C HIS A 305 -17.33 4.20 3.36
N THR A 306 -16.96 5.05 4.32
CA THR A 306 -15.66 5.74 4.31
C THR A 306 -14.46 4.79 4.44
N LYS A 307 -14.61 3.70 5.21
CA LYS A 307 -13.57 2.67 5.35
C LYS A 307 -13.37 1.92 4.04
N ILE A 308 -14.44 1.40 3.44
CA ILE A 308 -14.36 0.62 2.19
C ILE A 308 -13.90 1.49 1.02
N HIS A 309 -14.33 2.75 0.95
CA HIS A 309 -13.86 3.68 -0.09
C HIS A 309 -12.39 4.10 0.11
N GLY A 310 -11.94 4.29 1.35
CA GLY A 310 -10.53 4.53 1.67
C GLY A 310 -9.66 3.35 1.27
N TRP A 311 -10.11 2.13 1.55
CA TRP A 311 -9.42 0.92 1.15
C TRP A 311 -9.40 0.74 -0.37
N THR A 312 -10.52 0.91 -1.11
CA THR A 312 -10.55 0.74 -2.58
C THR A 312 -9.58 1.67 -3.31
N GLY A 313 -9.37 2.90 -2.81
CA GLY A 313 -8.39 3.84 -3.36
C GLY A 313 -6.92 3.50 -3.05
N ARG A 314 -6.67 2.74 -1.96
CA ARG A 314 -5.34 2.26 -1.53
C ARG A 314 -5.04 0.84 -2.03
N ALA A 315 -6.05 0.06 -2.30
CA ALA A 315 -5.95 -1.35 -2.61
C ALA A 315 -5.12 -1.62 -3.85
N HIS A 316 -4.69 -2.87 -3.99
CA HIS A 316 -4.14 -3.42 -5.23
C HIS A 316 -2.84 -2.79 -5.77
N GLN A 317 -2.14 -1.91 -5.03
CA GLN A 317 -0.91 -1.27 -5.54
C GLN A 317 0.20 -2.30 -5.88
N VAL A 318 0.28 -3.42 -5.15
CA VAL A 318 1.27 -4.47 -5.40
C VAL A 318 0.95 -5.20 -6.71
N TYR A 319 -0.32 -5.50 -6.94
CA TYR A 319 -0.77 -6.03 -8.23
C TYR A 319 -0.54 -5.06 -9.39
N LEU A 320 -0.89 -3.79 -9.24
CA LEU A 320 -0.70 -2.79 -10.30
C LEU A 320 0.79 -2.64 -10.66
N ARG A 321 1.69 -2.74 -9.66
CA ARG A 321 3.13 -2.82 -9.89
C ARG A 321 3.54 -4.07 -10.67
N ALA A 322 2.94 -5.21 -10.39
CA ALA A 322 3.19 -6.45 -11.14
C ALA A 322 2.79 -6.31 -12.62
N GLU A 323 1.61 -5.77 -12.90
CA GLU A 323 1.15 -5.49 -14.27
C GLU A 323 2.10 -4.52 -14.99
N TRP A 324 2.45 -3.41 -14.35
CA TRP A 324 3.35 -2.40 -14.90
C TRP A 324 4.72 -2.97 -15.30
N GLN A 325 5.27 -3.91 -14.52
CA GLN A 325 6.52 -4.58 -14.87
C GLN A 325 6.40 -5.42 -16.14
N THR A 326 5.24 -6.03 -16.41
CA THR A 326 5.05 -6.83 -17.62
C THR A 326 5.00 -5.95 -18.87
N GLN A 327 4.32 -4.80 -18.78
CA GLN A 327 4.26 -3.81 -19.84
C GLN A 327 5.65 -3.22 -20.14
N THR A 328 6.40 -2.86 -19.09
CA THR A 328 7.75 -2.31 -19.25
C THR A 328 8.72 -3.34 -19.85
N THR A 329 8.59 -4.62 -19.48
CA THR A 329 9.42 -5.69 -20.05
C THR A 329 9.05 -5.96 -21.51
N ALA A 330 7.76 -5.89 -21.87
CA ALA A 330 7.30 -6.02 -23.24
C ALA A 330 7.80 -4.86 -24.12
N ILE A 331 7.75 -3.61 -23.62
CA ILE A 331 8.32 -2.45 -24.32
C ILE A 331 9.81 -2.66 -24.59
N ASN A 332 10.57 -3.20 -23.63
CA ASN A 332 12.00 -3.50 -23.82
C ASN A 332 12.30 -4.71 -24.72
N ALA A 333 11.31 -5.58 -25.00
CA ALA A 333 11.47 -6.80 -25.78
C ALA A 333 11.00 -6.66 -27.24
N THR A 334 10.28 -5.58 -27.58
CA THR A 334 9.69 -5.37 -28.92
C THR A 334 10.45 -4.35 -29.77
N ASP A 335 11.67 -3.98 -29.40
CA ASP A 335 12.48 -2.99 -30.12
C ASP A 335 13.21 -3.62 -31.34
N SER A 336 12.42 -4.08 -32.32
CA SER A 336 12.92 -4.40 -33.67
C SER A 336 11.87 -4.23 -34.79
N SER A 337 10.99 -3.22 -34.69
CA SER A 337 10.21 -2.79 -35.85
C SER A 337 10.00 -1.29 -35.83
N THR A 338 10.66 -0.60 -36.77
CA THR A 338 10.34 0.74 -37.33
C THR A 338 9.20 1.49 -36.65
N GLU A 339 9.49 2.12 -35.52
CA GLU A 339 8.61 3.13 -34.91
C GLU A 339 9.17 4.52 -35.20
N VAL A 340 8.27 5.45 -35.50
CA VAL A 340 8.57 6.88 -35.51
C VAL A 340 9.00 7.24 -34.08
N HIS A 341 10.29 7.46 -33.88
CA HIS A 341 10.78 7.94 -32.60
C HIS A 341 10.33 9.39 -32.43
N ASP A 342 9.64 9.74 -31.35
CA ASP A 342 9.26 11.13 -31.07
C ASP A 342 10.23 11.76 -30.06
N PHE A 343 10.55 13.05 -30.24
CA PHE A 343 11.29 13.83 -29.24
C PHE A 343 10.47 13.93 -27.96
N HIS A 344 10.92 13.27 -26.89
CA HIS A 344 10.24 13.35 -25.60
C HIS A 344 11.18 13.10 -24.41
N LEU A 345 10.81 13.69 -23.27
CA LEU A 345 11.39 13.41 -21.96
C LEU A 345 10.30 12.80 -21.07
N ALA A 346 10.46 11.56 -20.65
CA ALA A 346 9.50 10.87 -19.79
C ALA A 346 9.70 11.28 -18.32
N GLN A 347 8.71 10.95 -17.48
CA GLN A 347 8.82 11.17 -16.05
C GLN A 347 9.91 10.27 -15.46
N SER A 348 10.77 10.83 -14.60
CA SER A 348 11.80 10.05 -13.91
C SER A 348 11.17 8.99 -12.99
N TYR A 349 11.81 7.84 -12.83
CA TYR A 349 11.32 6.78 -11.94
C TYR A 349 12.45 6.13 -11.11
N PRO A 350 12.27 5.96 -9.79
CA PRO A 350 11.10 6.37 -9.00
C PRO A 350 11.02 7.90 -8.81
N ASN A 351 9.81 8.45 -8.74
CA ASN A 351 9.57 9.84 -8.37
C ASN A 351 8.37 9.91 -7.41
N PRO A 352 8.58 10.20 -6.11
CA PRO A 352 9.82 10.71 -5.51
C PRO A 352 11.02 9.73 -5.53
N PHE A 353 12.21 10.27 -5.73
CA PHE A 353 13.49 9.56 -5.70
C PHE A 353 14.04 9.58 -4.28
N ASN A 354 14.08 8.42 -3.63
CA ASN A 354 14.53 8.30 -2.24
C ASN A 354 15.98 7.82 -2.16
N LEU A 355 16.88 8.69 -1.72
CA LEU A 355 18.33 8.43 -1.65
C LEU A 355 18.74 7.52 -0.49
N ARG A 356 17.89 7.36 0.54
CA ARG A 356 18.15 6.43 1.67
C ARG A 356 17.89 4.98 1.31
N TYR A 357 16.87 4.70 0.50
CA TYR A 357 16.41 3.33 0.24
C TYR A 357 16.70 2.83 -1.19
N THR A 358 17.11 3.70 -2.10
CA THR A 358 17.36 3.27 -3.48
C THR A 358 18.82 2.84 -3.65
N THR A 359 19.05 1.54 -3.83
CA THR A 359 20.36 0.96 -4.22
C THR A 359 20.64 1.06 -5.72
N LYS A 360 19.80 1.78 -6.46
CA LYS A 360 19.84 1.96 -7.92
C LYS A 360 19.78 3.45 -8.28
N PRO A 361 20.43 3.87 -9.38
CA PRO A 361 20.29 5.24 -9.86
C PRO A 361 18.86 5.51 -10.34
N LEU A 362 18.40 6.76 -10.18
CA LEU A 362 17.19 7.29 -10.79
C LEU A 362 17.25 7.11 -12.30
N ALA A 363 16.19 6.54 -12.89
CA ALA A 363 16.06 6.39 -14.33
C ALA A 363 15.29 7.57 -14.92
N ILE A 364 15.77 8.12 -16.03
CA ILE A 364 15.14 9.23 -16.76
C ILE A 364 15.07 8.81 -18.24
N PRO A 365 13.95 8.21 -18.68
CA PRO A 365 13.78 7.82 -20.07
C PRO A 365 13.57 9.03 -20.99
N PHE A 366 14.12 8.97 -22.20
CA PHE A 366 13.94 9.98 -23.24
C PHE A 366 14.01 9.36 -24.64
N GLY A 367 13.46 10.03 -25.64
CA GLY A 367 13.51 9.60 -27.04
C GLY A 367 13.83 10.73 -28.00
N LEU A 368 14.33 10.36 -29.18
CA LEU A 368 14.78 11.27 -30.25
C LEU A 368 14.28 10.82 -31.60
N ALA A 369 13.72 11.76 -32.37
CA ALA A 369 13.22 11.50 -33.72
C ALA A 369 14.32 11.48 -34.78
N ARG A 370 15.34 12.31 -34.59
CA ARG A 370 16.50 12.41 -35.48
C ARG A 370 17.79 12.46 -34.67
N THR A 371 18.93 12.20 -35.33
CA THR A 371 20.23 12.40 -34.71
C THR A 371 20.37 13.82 -34.17
N ALA A 372 20.65 13.97 -32.88
CA ALA A 372 20.75 15.28 -32.24
C ALA A 372 21.78 15.28 -31.10
N HIS A 373 22.37 16.45 -30.85
CA HIS A 373 23.13 16.68 -29.64
C HIS A 373 22.17 16.85 -28.46
N VAL A 374 22.22 15.94 -27.49
CA VAL A 374 21.32 15.91 -26.34
C VAL A 374 22.04 16.38 -25.10
N ASN A 375 21.46 17.37 -24.43
CA ASN A 375 21.85 17.79 -23.09
C ASN A 375 20.71 17.49 -22.10
N ILE A 376 20.95 16.60 -21.14
CA ILE A 376 20.03 16.34 -20.01
C ILE A 376 20.69 16.78 -18.72
N SER A 377 20.08 17.75 -18.07
CA SER A 377 20.59 18.36 -16.83
C SER A 377 19.50 18.47 -15.76
N ILE A 378 19.89 18.39 -14.49
CA ILE A 378 19.02 18.56 -13.33
C ILE A 378 19.24 19.96 -12.74
N TYR A 379 18.15 20.63 -12.39
CA TYR A 379 18.12 21.97 -11.81
C TYR A 379 17.40 21.96 -10.46
N ASN A 380 17.86 22.77 -9.51
CA ASN A 380 17.13 23.01 -8.26
C ASN A 380 16.10 24.15 -8.42
N VAL A 381 15.38 24.49 -7.32
CA VAL A 381 14.35 25.56 -7.30
C VAL A 381 14.87 26.95 -7.61
N LEU A 382 16.17 27.17 -7.43
CA LEU A 382 16.84 28.44 -7.75
C LEU A 382 17.30 28.49 -9.21
N GLY A 383 17.01 27.46 -10.01
CA GLY A 383 17.45 27.36 -11.40
C GLY A 383 18.94 27.03 -11.57
N GLN A 384 19.62 26.61 -10.50
CA GLN A 384 21.03 26.22 -10.57
C GLN A 384 21.13 24.80 -11.13
N CYS A 385 22.03 24.59 -12.10
CA CYS A 385 22.31 23.27 -12.65
C CYS A 385 23.10 22.45 -11.63
N VAL A 386 22.46 21.45 -11.03
CA VAL A 386 23.06 20.61 -10.00
C VAL A 386 23.71 19.36 -10.56
N ALA A 387 23.28 18.86 -11.72
CA ALA A 387 23.90 17.69 -12.37
C ALA A 387 23.73 17.75 -13.89
N VAL A 388 24.76 17.34 -14.64
CA VAL A 388 24.66 17.06 -16.09
C VAL A 388 24.77 15.55 -16.28
N LEU A 389 23.74 14.93 -16.86
CA LEU A 389 23.63 13.48 -17.00
C LEU A 389 23.98 12.99 -18.39
N VAL A 390 23.68 13.79 -19.40
CA VAL A 390 23.95 13.52 -20.80
C VAL A 390 24.37 14.82 -21.45
N ASP A 391 25.45 14.79 -22.22
CA ASP A 391 25.92 15.90 -23.05
C ASP A 391 26.66 15.34 -24.26
N SER A 392 25.92 14.74 -25.20
CA SER A 392 26.50 14.06 -26.36
C SER A 392 25.51 13.84 -27.50
N VAL A 393 26.04 13.56 -28.70
CA VAL A 393 25.24 13.23 -29.89
C VAL A 393 24.68 11.80 -29.76
N HIS A 394 23.38 11.68 -29.98
CA HIS A 394 22.66 10.40 -30.03
C HIS A 394 21.95 10.25 -31.37
N ALA A 395 21.86 9.02 -31.86
CA ALA A 395 21.07 8.66 -33.04
C ALA A 395 19.56 8.65 -32.70
N PRO A 396 18.65 8.47 -33.67
CA PRO A 396 17.24 8.25 -33.36
C PRO A 396 17.07 6.99 -32.49
N GLY A 397 16.20 7.06 -31.49
CA GLY A 397 15.96 5.94 -30.59
C GLY A 397 15.46 6.34 -29.21
N TYR A 398 15.24 5.33 -28.38
CA TYR A 398 14.89 5.46 -26.96
C TYR A 398 16.12 5.21 -26.08
N TYR A 399 16.29 6.06 -25.09
CA TYR A 399 17.47 6.08 -24.22
C TYR A 399 17.06 6.31 -22.77
N GLN A 400 18.01 6.09 -21.85
CA GLN A 400 17.79 6.29 -20.43
C GLN A 400 19.00 6.95 -19.78
N ALA A 401 18.81 8.18 -19.30
CA ALA A 401 19.78 8.83 -18.43
C ALA A 401 19.67 8.29 -17.00
N LYS A 402 20.79 8.28 -16.27
CA LYS A 402 20.88 7.75 -14.91
C LYS A 402 21.45 8.83 -13.99
N TRP A 403 20.85 8.99 -12.82
CA TRP A 403 21.37 9.87 -11.78
C TRP A 403 21.47 9.14 -10.44
N ASP A 404 22.63 9.20 -9.81
CA ASP A 404 22.90 8.55 -8.52
C ASP A 404 22.54 9.44 -7.31
N GLY A 405 22.01 10.63 -7.56
CA GLY A 405 21.65 11.58 -6.51
C GLY A 405 22.77 12.51 -6.08
N ARG A 406 23.93 12.49 -6.76
CA ARG A 406 25.03 13.42 -6.48
C ARG A 406 24.97 14.64 -7.38
N GLU A 407 25.24 15.78 -6.78
CA GLU A 407 25.47 17.03 -7.51
C GLU A 407 26.86 17.02 -8.16
N ASN A 408 27.09 17.90 -9.12
CA ASN A 408 28.38 18.13 -9.77
C ASN A 408 29.50 18.44 -8.75
N SER A 409 29.14 18.96 -7.57
CA SER A 409 30.05 19.20 -6.45
C SER A 409 30.49 17.94 -5.70
N GLY A 410 29.95 16.77 -6.05
CA GLY A 410 30.14 15.48 -5.35
C GLY A 410 29.24 15.30 -4.12
N LYS A 411 28.53 16.35 -3.68
CA LYS A 411 27.59 16.31 -2.56
C LYS A 411 26.33 15.54 -2.93
N ILE A 412 25.72 14.88 -1.95
CA ILE A 412 24.40 14.26 -2.11
C ILE A 412 23.33 15.36 -2.14
N ALA A 413 22.48 15.35 -3.15
CA ALA A 413 21.39 16.29 -3.32
C ALA A 413 20.46 16.31 -2.09
N ALA A 414 20.03 17.50 -1.68
CA ALA A 414 19.11 17.68 -0.57
C ALA A 414 17.69 17.21 -0.92
N SER A 415 16.87 16.89 0.09
CA SER A 415 15.43 16.69 -0.11
C SER A 415 14.80 17.94 -0.71
N GLY A 416 13.91 17.78 -1.69
CA GLY A 416 13.21 18.91 -2.30
C GLY A 416 12.79 18.68 -3.74
N THR A 417 12.26 19.73 -4.35
CA THR A 417 11.87 19.74 -5.76
C THR A 417 13.04 20.13 -6.66
N TYR A 418 13.21 19.37 -7.72
CA TYR A 418 14.16 19.58 -8.80
C TYR A 418 13.42 19.51 -10.14
N TRP A 419 14.10 19.91 -11.21
CA TRP A 419 13.62 19.81 -12.58
C TRP A 419 14.67 19.14 -13.45
N VAL A 420 14.27 18.12 -14.18
CA VAL A 420 15.06 17.52 -15.25
C VAL A 420 14.72 18.26 -16.53
N ARG A 421 15.74 18.83 -17.19
CA ARG A 421 15.60 19.47 -18.49
C ARG A 421 16.38 18.70 -19.53
N MET A 422 15.72 18.40 -20.64
CA MET A 422 16.33 17.92 -21.87
C MET A 422 16.36 19.05 -22.89
N ARG A 423 17.49 19.23 -23.58
CA ARG A 423 17.62 20.07 -24.76
C ARG A 423 18.20 19.23 -25.90
N ALA A 424 17.62 19.37 -27.08
CA ALA A 424 18.18 18.89 -28.33
C ALA A 424 17.90 19.92 -29.43
N ASN A 425 18.45 19.71 -30.62
CA ASN A 425 18.18 20.56 -31.79
C ASN A 425 16.67 20.67 -32.11
N GLU A 426 15.90 19.66 -31.72
CA GLU A 426 14.46 19.53 -31.99
C GLU A 426 13.59 20.31 -31.00
N GLY A 427 14.13 20.68 -29.82
CA GLY A 427 13.38 21.40 -28.80
C GLY A 427 13.91 21.20 -27.38
N SER A 428 13.11 21.62 -26.40
CA SER A 428 13.42 21.43 -24.98
C SER A 428 12.23 20.88 -24.22
N ALA A 429 12.47 19.96 -23.29
CA ALA A 429 11.46 19.37 -22.43
C ALA A 429 11.87 19.48 -20.96
N LEU A 430 10.87 19.62 -20.07
CA LEU A 430 11.07 19.78 -18.63
C LEU A 430 10.17 18.80 -17.86
N ARG A 431 10.71 18.17 -16.81
CA ARG A 431 9.98 17.27 -15.90
C ARG A 431 10.33 17.56 -14.46
N LYS A 432 9.31 17.54 -13.59
CA LYS A 432 9.49 17.72 -12.15
C LYS A 432 10.02 16.44 -11.52
N LEU A 433 11.04 16.56 -10.68
CA LEU A 433 11.67 15.50 -9.90
C LEU A 433 11.56 15.83 -8.42
N GLN A 434 11.00 14.95 -7.60
CA GLN A 434 11.06 15.07 -6.15
C GLN A 434 12.19 14.20 -5.62
N VAL A 435 13.05 14.75 -4.78
CA VAL A 435 14.13 14.03 -4.11
C VAL A 435 13.85 13.98 -2.61
N VAL A 436 14.07 12.82 -2.00
CA VAL A 436 13.96 12.60 -0.55
C VAL A 436 15.28 11.99 -0.08
N ARG A 437 16.02 12.73 0.75
CA ARG A 437 17.29 12.35 1.35
C ARG A 437 17.14 11.86 2.79
#